data_AF-A0A7S1LAM9-F1
#
_entry.id   AF-A0A7S1LAM9-F1
#
_cell.length_a   1.000
_cell.length_b   1.000
_cell.length_c   1.000
_cell.angle_alpha   90.00
_cell.angle_beta   90.00
_cell.angle_gamma   90.00
#
_symmetry.space_group_name_H-M   'P 1'
#
loop_
_entity.id
_entity.type
_entity.pdbx_description
1 polymer ?
#
loop_
_entity_poly.entity_id
_entity_poly.type
_entity_poly.pdbx_seq_one_letter_code
_entity_poly.pdbx_strand_id
1 'polypeptide(L)'
;AATSAASPGLGQVLERLVLELYAEGATPHGLLLQWRLLRASAAKASAQELLAAVLAAPGLRLSPQTGRRGLAWAALLVEEPPSFRGFSDEQRPGSDESLPK
;
A
#
# COMPACT_ATOMS: atom_id res chain seq x y z
N ALA A 1 -26.32 -10.20 -12.57
CA ALA A 1 -25.33 -10.03 -11.50
C ALA A 1 -23.96 -9.85 -12.16
N ALA A 2 -23.42 -8.63 -12.19
CA ALA A 2 -22.09 -8.38 -12.72
C ALA A 2 -21.08 -8.66 -11.61
N THR A 3 -20.66 -9.91 -11.50
CA THR A 3 -19.51 -10.26 -10.67
C THR A 3 -18.29 -9.62 -11.33
N SER A 4 -17.90 -8.44 -10.84
CA SER A 4 -16.67 -7.78 -11.26
C SER A 4 -15.52 -8.72 -10.89
N ALA A 5 -15.08 -9.50 -11.86
CA ALA A 5 -13.93 -10.36 -11.72
C ALA A 5 -12.75 -9.44 -11.45
N ALA A 6 -12.30 -9.40 -10.19
CA ALA A 6 -10.99 -8.89 -9.86
C ALA A 6 -10.02 -9.55 -10.85
N SER A 7 -9.49 -8.74 -11.77
CA SER A 7 -8.70 -9.28 -12.88
C SER A 7 -7.58 -10.11 -12.27
N PRO A 8 -7.42 -11.40 -12.63
CA PRO A 8 -6.45 -12.29 -11.98
C PRO A 8 -4.99 -11.80 -12.06
N GLY A 9 -4.72 -10.76 -12.87
CA GLY A 9 -3.45 -10.04 -12.89
C GLY A 9 -3.34 -8.83 -11.96
N LEU A 10 -4.44 -8.21 -11.50
CA LEU A 10 -4.39 -6.98 -10.70
C LEU A 10 -3.76 -7.22 -9.32
N GLY A 11 -4.09 -8.34 -8.65
CA GLY A 11 -3.48 -8.70 -7.38
C GLY A 11 -1.96 -8.88 -7.49
N GLN A 12 -1.49 -9.58 -8.53
CA GLN A 12 -0.06 -9.76 -8.81
C GLN A 12 0.65 -8.45 -9.14
N VAL A 13 -0.01 -7.56 -9.91
CA VAL A 13 0.53 -6.23 -10.21
C VAL A 13 0.64 -5.40 -8.93
N LEU A 14 -0.37 -5.44 -8.06
CA LEU A 14 -0.34 -4.74 -6.77
C LEU A 14 0.76 -5.27 -5.86
N GLU A 15 0.93 -6.59 -5.77
CA GLU A 15 1.99 -7.20 -4.98
C GLU A 15 3.38 -6.77 -5.46
N ARG A 16 3.61 -6.74 -6.77
CA ARG A 16 4.85 -6.20 -7.35
C ARG A 16 5.05 -4.73 -7.02
N LEU A 17 4.02 -3.90 -7.15
CA LEU A 17 4.09 -2.47 -6.81
C LEU A 17 4.37 -2.26 -5.32
N VAL A 18 3.79 -3.08 -4.45
CA VAL A 18 4.05 -3.05 -3.01
C VAL A 18 5.52 -3.42 -2.74
N LEU A 19 6.05 -4.48 -3.35
CA LEU A 19 7.47 -4.85 -3.23
C LEU A 19 8.41 -3.72 -3.66
N GLU A 20 8.13 -3.06 -4.78
CA GLU A 20 8.87 -1.89 -5.23
C GLU A 20 8.85 -0.77 -4.18
N LEU A 21 7.68 -0.49 -3.59
CA LEU A 21 7.53 0.52 -2.54
C LEU A 21 8.27 0.16 -1.24
N TYR A 22 8.32 -1.13 -0.87
CA TYR A 22 9.15 -1.61 0.24
C TYR A 22 10.64 -1.38 -0.04
N ALA A 23 11.11 -1.60 -1.27
CA ALA A 23 12.50 -1.33 -1.67
C ALA A 23 12.83 0.17 -1.67
N GLU A 24 11.85 1.02 -2.01
CA GLU A 24 11.97 2.48 -1.92
C GLU A 24 11.80 3.01 -0.47
N GLY A 25 11.38 2.16 0.48
CA GLY A 25 11.02 2.58 1.82
C GLY A 25 9.83 3.54 1.85
N ALA A 26 8.89 3.43 0.90
CA ALA A 26 7.70 4.25 0.81
C ALA A 26 6.46 3.46 1.27
N THR A 27 5.60 4.09 2.06
CA THR A 27 4.41 3.39 2.58
C THR A 27 3.40 3.16 1.45
N PRO A 28 2.97 1.91 1.19
CA PRO A 28 2.05 1.56 0.11
C PRO A 28 0.59 1.91 0.43
N HIS A 29 0.31 3.21 0.63
CA HIS A 29 -1.05 3.69 0.87
C HIS A 29 -1.89 3.68 -0.41
N GLY A 30 -3.21 3.51 -0.27
CA GLY A 30 -4.11 3.25 -1.39
C GLY A 30 -4.04 4.28 -2.53
N LEU A 31 -3.87 5.56 -2.20
CA LEU A 31 -3.70 6.62 -3.22
C LEU A 31 -2.39 6.50 -4.02
N LEU A 32 -1.29 6.09 -3.38
CA LEU A 32 0.00 5.88 -4.05
C LEU A 32 -0.07 4.66 -4.95
N LEU A 33 -0.69 3.58 -4.48
CA LEU A 33 -0.93 2.37 -5.28
C LEU A 33 -1.79 2.67 -6.50
N GLN A 34 -2.87 3.44 -6.34
CA GLN A 34 -3.71 3.87 -7.46
C GLN A 34 -2.92 4.69 -8.49
N TRP A 35 -2.07 5.61 -8.03
CA TRP A 35 -1.23 6.42 -8.91
C TRP A 35 -0.16 5.58 -9.64
N ARG A 36 0.51 4.66 -8.93
CA ARG A 36 1.49 3.73 -9.50
C ARG A 36 0.86 2.80 -10.53
N LEU A 37 -0.33 2.27 -10.23
CA LEU A 37 -1.07 1.44 -11.17
C LEU A 37 -1.44 2.21 -12.44
N LEU A 38 -1.97 3.42 -12.31
CA LEU A 38 -2.29 4.28 -13.45
C LEU A 38 -1.05 4.56 -14.32
N ARG A 39 0.12 4.78 -13.70
CA ARG A 39 1.40 4.97 -14.39
C ARG A 39 1.91 3.71 -15.08
N ALA A 40 1.71 2.54 -14.49
CA ALA A 40 2.24 1.28 -14.99
C ALA A 40 1.40 0.66 -16.12
N SER A 41 0.07 0.82 -16.09
CA SER A 41 -0.84 0.12 -17.02
C SER A 41 -1.83 1.03 -17.75
N ALA A 42 -1.82 2.34 -17.49
CA ALA A 42 -2.87 3.29 -17.91
C ALA A 42 -4.29 2.90 -17.48
N ALA A 43 -4.44 1.85 -16.66
CA ALA A 43 -5.73 1.38 -16.16
C ALA A 43 -6.17 2.23 -14.97
N LYS A 44 -7.40 2.74 -15.05
CA LYS A 44 -8.08 3.33 -13.88
C LYS A 44 -8.74 2.22 -13.09
N ALA A 45 -8.17 1.87 -11.94
CA ALA A 45 -8.89 1.10 -10.93
C ALA A 45 -9.53 2.05 -9.92
N SER A 46 -10.77 1.79 -9.57
CA SER A 46 -11.46 2.45 -8.47
C SER A 46 -10.86 2.05 -7.12
N ALA A 47 -11.13 2.85 -6.11
CA ALA A 47 -10.79 2.56 -4.72
C ALA A 47 -11.26 1.16 -4.27
N GLN A 48 -12.48 0.78 -4.65
CA GLN A 48 -13.11 -0.47 -4.24
C GLN A 48 -12.50 -1.67 -4.98
N GLU A 49 -12.15 -1.52 -6.25
CA GLU A 49 -11.46 -2.58 -7.02
C GLU A 49 -10.05 -2.82 -6.48
N LEU A 50 -9.32 -1.77 -6.12
CA LEU A 50 -8.02 -1.88 -5.45
C LEU A 50 -8.17 -2.61 -4.12
N LEU A 51 -9.15 -2.22 -3.30
CA LEU A 51 -9.42 -2.87 -2.02
C LEU A 51 -9.72 -4.37 -2.20
N ALA A 52 -10.62 -4.71 -3.13
CA ALA A 52 -10.98 -6.08 -3.43
C ALA A 52 -9.78 -6.90 -3.92
N ALA A 53 -8.92 -6.30 -4.76
CA ALA A 53 -7.72 -6.96 -5.26
C ALA A 53 -6.67 -7.18 -4.16
N VAL A 54 -6.50 -6.23 -3.23
CA VAL A 54 -5.62 -6.41 -2.05
C VAL A 54 -6.16 -7.52 -1.15
N LEU A 55 -7.47 -7.54 -0.88
CA LEU A 55 -8.08 -8.59 -0.05
C LEU A 55 -8.03 -9.98 -0.69
N ALA A 56 -8.00 -10.04 -2.03
CA ALA A 56 -7.88 -11.29 -2.77
C ALA A 56 -6.41 -11.74 -2.97
N ALA A 57 -5.43 -10.87 -2.72
CA ALA A 57 -4.02 -11.18 -2.91
C ALA A 57 -3.44 -11.83 -1.64
N PRO A 58 -2.96 -13.09 -1.71
CA PRO A 58 -2.52 -13.82 -0.52
C PRO A 58 -1.24 -13.26 0.12
N GLY A 59 -0.38 -12.61 -0.67
CA GLY A 59 0.85 -11.97 -0.17
C GLY A 59 0.63 -10.60 0.47
N LEU A 60 -0.60 -10.07 0.41
CA LEU A 60 -0.92 -8.73 0.90
C LEU A 60 -1.89 -8.77 2.08
N ARG A 61 -1.73 -7.80 2.98
CA ARG A 61 -2.66 -7.53 4.08
C ARG A 61 -3.07 -6.07 4.07
N LEU A 62 -4.31 -5.81 4.47
CA LEU A 62 -4.83 -4.46 4.58
C LEU A 62 -4.50 -3.88 5.96
N SER A 63 -3.89 -2.69 5.99
CA SER A 63 -3.63 -1.94 7.21
C SER A 63 -4.40 -0.61 7.20
N PRO A 64 -5.26 -0.33 8.18
CA PRO A 64 -5.94 0.96 8.26
C PRO A 64 -4.92 2.08 8.54
N GLN A 65 -5.06 3.22 7.88
CA GLN A 65 -4.21 4.40 8.09
C GLN A 65 -5.02 5.53 8.71
N THR A 66 -4.60 6.00 9.88
CA THR A 66 -5.19 7.17 10.54
C THR A 66 -4.56 8.47 10.00
N GLY A 67 -5.35 9.53 9.86
CA GLY A 67 -4.85 10.89 9.60
C GLY A 67 -4.52 11.27 8.15
N ARG A 68 -4.65 10.39 7.14
CA ARG A 68 -4.47 10.75 5.72
C ARG A 68 -5.80 11.05 5.02
N ARG A 69 -5.87 12.14 4.24
CA ARG A 69 -7.01 12.45 3.35
C ARG A 69 -6.99 11.52 2.13
N GLY A 70 -8.04 10.72 1.93
CA GLY A 70 -8.19 9.81 0.78
C GLY A 70 -8.45 8.36 1.19
N LEU A 71 -7.93 7.40 0.41
CA LEU A 71 -7.95 5.96 0.73
C LEU A 71 -7.15 5.71 2.01
N ALA A 72 -7.85 5.69 3.15
CA ALA A 72 -7.32 5.57 4.50
C ALA A 72 -6.87 4.14 4.84
N TRP A 73 -6.14 3.51 3.92
CA TRP A 73 -5.60 2.18 4.07
C TRP A 73 -4.27 2.06 3.32
N ALA A 74 -3.45 1.10 3.73
CA ALA A 74 -2.24 0.66 3.05
C ALA A 74 -2.30 -0.85 2.78
N ALA A 75 -1.67 -1.29 1.69
CA ALA A 75 -1.48 -2.71 1.40
C ALA A 75 -0.06 -3.10 1.79
N LEU A 76 0.09 -3.80 2.90
CA LEU A 76 1.38 -4.27 3.39
C LEU A 76 1.62 -5.70 2.94
N LEU A 77 2.88 -6.13 2.89
CA LEU A 77 3.19 -7.54 2.70
C LEU A 77 2.82 -8.31 3.97
N VAL A 78 2.35 -9.54 3.80
CA VAL A 78 2.16 -10.48 4.92
C VAL A 78 3.52 -10.83 5.52
N GLU A 79 4.52 -11.07 4.67
CA GLU A 79 5.91 -11.29 5.06
C GLU A 79 6.77 -10.14 4.55
N GLU A 80 7.41 -9.42 5.47
CA GLU A 80 8.27 -8.28 5.11
C GLU A 80 9.61 -8.77 4.53
N PRO A 81 10.16 -8.10 3.51
CA PRO A 81 11.47 -8.44 2.96
C PRO A 81 12.57 -8.32 4.04
N PRO A 82 13.56 -9.22 4.07
CA PRO A 82 14.61 -9.20 5.11
C PRO A 82 15.50 -7.94 5.06
N SER A 83 15.54 -7.25 3.92
CA SER A 83 16.25 -5.98 3.73
C SER A 83 15.43 -4.75 4.13
N PHE A 84 14.16 -4.91 4.51
CA PHE A 84 13.29 -3.79 4.87
C PHE A 84 13.73 -3.16 6.19
N ARG A 85 13.86 -1.82 6.21
CA ARG A 85 14.34 -1.04 7.36
C ARG A 85 13.25 -0.13 7.95
N GLY A 86 12.00 -0.29 7.52
CA GLY A 86 10.89 0.59 7.85
C GLY A 86 10.59 1.59 6.74
N PHE A 87 9.41 2.21 6.81
CA PHE A 87 9.00 3.23 5.85
C PHE A 87 9.55 4.61 6.25
N SER A 88 10.06 5.35 5.27
CA SER A 88 10.60 6.70 5.41
C SER A 88 9.55 7.69 5.93
N ASP A 89 8.26 7.44 5.66
CA ASP A 89 7.14 8.25 6.15
C ASP A 89 6.90 8.12 7.66
N GLU A 90 7.30 6.99 8.25
CA GLU A 90 7.16 6.69 9.68
C GLU A 90 8.34 7.23 10.50
N GLN A 91 9.46 7.56 9.85
CA GLN A 91 10.62 8.21 10.49
C GLN A 91 10.41 9.71 10.75
N ARG A 92 9.17 10.16 10.97
CA ARG A 92 8.96 11.52 11.49
C ARG A 92 9.17 11.45 13.00
N PRO A 93 10.26 12.04 13.55
CA PRO A 93 10.51 12.02 14.98
C PRO A 93 9.46 12.91 15.65
N GLY A 94 8.40 12.28 16.16
CA GLY A 94 7.48 12.90 17.10
C GLY A 94 7.98 12.64 18.51
N SER A 95 8.66 13.64 19.07
CA SER A 95 8.82 13.87 20.51
C SER A 95 9.87 13.03 21.26
N ASP A 96 11.15 13.22 20.93
CA ASP A 96 12.16 13.32 21.99
C ASP A 96 12.13 14.77 22.52
N GLU A 97 11.04 15.12 23.21
CA GLU A 97 11.05 16.25 24.16
C GLU A 97 11.41 15.68 25.52
N SER A 98 12.61 15.09 25.61
CA SER A 98 13.31 14.96 26.89
C SER A 98 13.76 16.36 27.28
N LEU A 99 12.85 17.17 27.84
CA LEU A 99 13.20 18.40 28.53
C LEU A 99 14.17 18.06 29.66
N PRO A 100 15.41 18.56 29.67
CA PRO A 100 16.28 18.41 30.82
C PRO A 100 15.77 19.32 31.95
N LYS A 101 15.41 18.68 33.06
CA LYS A 101 15.28 19.13 34.47
C LYS A 101 14.85 20.58 34.76
#